data_AF-A0A2N8NY36-F1
#
_entry.id   AF-A0A2N8NY36-F1
#
_cell.length_a   1.000
_cell.length_b   1.000
_cell.length_c   1.000
_cell.angle_alpha   90.00
_cell.angle_beta   90.00
_cell.angle_gamma   90.00
#
_symmetry.space_group_name_H-M   'P 1'
#
loop_
_entity.id
_entity.type
_entity.pdbx_description
1 polymer ?
#
loop_
_entity_poly.entity_id
_entity_poly.type
_entity_poly.pdbx_seq_one_letter_code
_entity_poly.pdbx_strand_id
1 'polypeptide(L)' 'MTRASRDRIERGDVVEVRGEMREVKAVRRKERRPEDLVLVFTSGPALRVRTGDVSAVRRGQWRVR' A
#
# COMPACT_ATOMS: atom_id res chain seq x y z
N MET A 1 -17.97 -3.43 3.16
CA MET A 1 -16.60 -2.90 2.91
C MET A 1 -15.94 -3.81 1.88
N THR A 2 -15.72 -3.33 0.66
CA THR A 2 -15.19 -4.14 -0.44
C THR A 2 -13.71 -4.41 -0.19
N ARG A 3 -13.35 -5.68 0.01
CA ARG A 3 -11.97 -6.15 0.08
C ARG A 3 -11.36 -5.94 -1.31
N ALA A 4 -10.70 -4.79 -1.53
CA ALA A 4 -9.89 -4.61 -2.73
C ALA A 4 -8.93 -5.80 -2.80
N SER A 5 -8.90 -6.50 -3.94
CA SER A 5 -7.97 -7.62 -4.15
C SER A 5 -6.59 -7.17 -3.73
N ARG A 6 -6.03 -7.81 -2.69
CA ARG A 6 -4.75 -7.45 -2.05
C ARG A 6 -3.60 -7.34 -3.07
N ASP A 7 -3.78 -7.94 -4.24
CA ASP A 7 -2.81 -8.03 -5.34
C ASP A 7 -2.56 -6.71 -6.12
N ARG A 8 -3.37 -5.68 -5.89
CA ARG A 8 -3.21 -4.37 -6.55
C ARG A 8 -3.29 -3.23 -5.53
N ILE A 9 -2.24 -3.11 -4.73
CA ILE A 9 -1.88 -1.84 -4.10
C ILE A 9 -1.24 -0.97 -5.18
N GLU A 10 -1.75 0.25 -5.32
CA GLU A 10 -1.31 1.23 -6.30
C GLU A 10 -0.95 2.56 -5.62
N ARG A 11 -0.37 3.47 -6.40
CA ARG A 11 -0.11 4.84 -5.93
C ARG A 11 -1.45 5.53 -5.63
N GLY A 12 -1.51 6.24 -4.50
CA GLY A 12 -2.70 6.95 -4.03
C GLY A 12 -3.62 6.10 -3.16
N ASP A 13 -3.31 4.82 -2.98
CA ASP A 13 -4.01 3.99 -2.02
C ASP A 13 -3.64 4.38 -0.59
N VAL A 14 -4.61 4.31 0.31
CA VAL A 14 -4.35 4.40 1.75
C VAL A 14 -4.37 3.00 2.32
N VAL A 15 -3.28 2.61 2.97
CA VAL A 15 -3.10 1.28 3.53
C VAL A 15 -2.83 1.38 5.03
N GLU A 16 -3.38 0.44 5.79
CA GLU A 16 -3.08 0.31 7.21
C GLU A 16 -1.82 -0.54 7.40
N VAL A 17 -0.81 0.02 8.05
CA VAL A 17 0.43 -0.68 8.37
C VAL A 17 0.73 -0.51 9.85
N ARG A 18 0.75 -1.62 10.60
CA ARG A 18 0.96 -1.64 12.05
C ARG A 18 -0.01 -0.72 12.83
N GLY A 19 -1.27 -0.64 12.38
CA GLY A 19 -2.29 0.21 13.00
C GLY A 19 -2.31 1.67 12.55
N GLU A 20 -1.37 2.08 11.67
CA GLU A 20 -1.33 3.44 11.13
C GLU A 20 -1.78 3.48 9.67
N MET A 21 -2.66 4.42 9.34
CA MET A 21 -3.11 4.67 7.97
C MET A 21 -2.10 5.54 7.23
N ARG A 22 -1.58 5.05 6.11
CA ARG A 22 -0.54 5.73 5.34
C ARG A 22 -0.85 5.72 3.85
N GLU A 23 -0.66 6.86 3.20
CA GLU A 23 -0.88 7.00 1.75
C GLU A 23 0.34 6.54 0.97
N VAL A 24 0.12 5.70 -0.03
CA VAL A 24 1.15 5.13 -0.89
C VAL A 24 1.52 6.13 -1.98
N LYS A 25 2.77 6.60 -1.95
CA LYS A 25 3.37 7.44 -2.99
C LYS A 25 3.85 6.61 -4.18
N ALA A 26 4.41 5.43 -3.93
CA ALA A 26 4.87 4.52 -4.96
C ALA A 26 4.92 3.07 -4.45
N VAL A 27 4.76 2.13 -5.38
CA VAL A 27 4.92 0.70 -5.12
C VAL A 27 6.05 0.18 -5.99
N ARG A 28 7.05 -0.46 -5.37
CA ARG A 28 8.10 -1.18 -6.10
C ARG A 28 7.89 -2.67 -5.91
N ARG A 29 7.82 -3.39 -7.03
CA ARG A 29 7.70 -4.85 -7.07
C ARG A 29 9.04 -5.43 -7.46
N LYS A 30 9.47 -6.51 -6.81
CA LYS A 30 10.64 -7.26 -7.25
C LYS A 30 10.21 -8.30 -8.28
N GLU A 31 10.81 -8.29 -9.47
CA GLU A 31 10.51 -9.26 -10.54
C GLU A 31 10.70 -10.71 -10.10
N ARG A 32 11.71 -10.98 -9.26
CA ARG A 32 12.01 -12.35 -8.79
C ARG A 32 11.11 -12.84 -7.66
N ARG A 33 10.37 -11.94 -6.99
CA ARG A 33 9.48 -12.26 -5.85
C ARG A 33 8.30 -11.28 -5.86
N PRO A 34 7.25 -11.57 -6.64
CA PRO A 34 6.11 -10.66 -6.78
C PRO A 34 5.32 -10.48 -5.48
N GLU A 35 5.46 -11.40 -4.51
CA GLU A 35 4.89 -11.25 -3.17
C GLU A 35 5.60 -10.21 -2.29
N ASP A 36 6.83 -9.82 -2.62
CA ASP A 36 7.59 -8.80 -1.88
C ASP A 36 7.34 -7.41 -2.48
N LEU A 37 6.60 -6.59 -1.73
CA LEU A 37 6.30 -5.20 -2.09
C LEU A 37 7.15 -4.26 -1.24
N VAL A 38 7.69 -3.23 -1.87
CA VAL A 38 8.21 -2.06 -1.15
C VAL A 38 7.24 -0.90 -1.36
N LEU A 39 6.58 -0.52 -0.27
CA LEU A 39 5.66 0.61 -0.20
C LEU A 39 6.44 1.85 0.20
N VAL A 40 6.40 2.85 -0.66
CA VAL A 40 6.90 4.19 -0.37
C VAL A 40 5.70 5.05 -0.03
N PHE A 41 5.72 5.67 1.15
CA PHE A 41 4.63 6.52 1.61
C PHE A 41 4.89 8.00 1.31
N THR A 42 3.85 8.82 1.38
CA THR A 42 3.97 10.27 1.27
C THR A 42 4.75 10.88 2.44
N SER A 43 4.66 10.26 3.63
CA SER A 43 5.38 10.66 4.84
C SER A 43 6.03 9.47 5.55
N GLY A 44 7.20 9.70 6.15
CA GLY A 44 7.96 8.71 6.94
C GLY A 44 8.67 7.62 6.13
N PRO A 45 9.15 6.53 6.79
CA PRO A 45 10.01 5.53 6.15
C PRO A 45 9.23 4.62 5.20
N ALA A 46 9.88 4.20 4.11
CA ALA A 46 9.40 3.15 3.23
C ALA A 46 9.41 1.79 3.95
N LEU A 47 8.47 0.92 3.60
CA LEU A 47 8.32 -0.39 4.23
C LEU A 47 8.34 -1.50 3.19
N ARG A 48 9.10 -2.55 3.49
CA ARG A 48 9.02 -3.83 2.78
C ARG A 48 7.98 -4.69 3.48
N VAL A 49 6.96 -5.08 2.74
CA VAL A 49 5.84 -5.89 3.23
C VAL A 49 5.59 -7.02 2.26
N ARG A 50 5.07 -8.15 2.75
CA ARG A 50 4.46 -9.13 1.86
C ARG A 50 3.03 -8.73 1.57
N THR A 51 2.52 -9.06 0.39
CA THR A 51 1.12 -8.81 0.02
C THR A 51 0.12 -9.37 1.06
N GLY A 52 0.47 -10.47 1.72
CA GLY A 52 -0.33 -11.09 2.78
C GLY A 52 -0.41 -10.29 4.09
N ASP A 53 0.56 -9.43 4.37
CA ASP A 53 0.67 -8.66 5.63
C ASP A 53 -0.16 -7.37 5.59
N VAL A 54 -0.75 -7.03 4.43
CA VAL A 54 -1.57 -5.82 4.27
C VAL A 54 -3.04 -6.14 4.53
N SER A 55 -3.55 -5.61 5.64
CA SER A 55 -4.89 -5.95 6.15
C SER A 55 -6.01 -5.11 5.54
N ALA A 56 -5.76 -3.84 5.23
CA ALA A 56 -6.76 -2.93 4.67
C ALA A 56 -6.15 -2.06 3.56
N VAL A 57 -6.83 -2.04 2.40
CA VAL A 57 -6.50 -1.19 1.26
C VAL A 57 -7.76 -0.39 0.93
N ARG A 58 -7.70 0.94 1.07
CA ARG A 58 -8.74 1.84 0.58
C ARG A 58 -8.27 2.43 -0.74
N ARG A 59 -8.86 1.97 -1.85
CA ARG A 59 -8.60 2.52 -3.18
C ARG A 59 -9.36 3.82 -3.38
N GLY A 60 -8.63 4.88 -3.68
CA GLY A 60 -9.18 6.11 -4.26
C GLY A 60 -9.59 7.20 -3.27
N GLN A 61 -9.14 8.39 -3.66
CA GLN A 61 -9.71 9.73 -3.48
C GLN A 61 -9.69 10.36 -2.09
N TRP A 62 -8.56 11.01 -1.78
CA TRP A 62 -8.60 12.32 -1.15
C TRP A 62 -8.11 13.36 -2.15
N ARG A 63 -9.06 14.08 -2.76
CA ARG A 63 -8.77 15.42 -3.31
C ARG A 63 -8.57 16.31 -2.09
N VAL A 64 -7.33 16.67 -1.80
CA VAL A 64 -7.04 17.75 -0.85
C VAL A 64 -7.41 19.05 -1.57
N ARG A 65 -8.43 19.74 -1.06
CA ARG A 65 -8.83 21.08 -1.50
C ARG A 65 -8.34 22.09 -0.48
#